data_AF-A0A9X1YQC5-F1
#
_entry.id   AF-A0A9X1YQC5-F1
#
_cell.length_a   1.000
_cell.length_b   1.000
_cell.length_c   1.000
_cell.angle_alpha   90.00
_cell.angle_beta   90.00
_cell.angle_gamma   90.00
#
_symmetry.space_group_name_H-M   'P 1'
#
loop_
_entity.id
_entity.type
_entity.pdbx_description
1 polymer ?
#
loop_
_entity_poly.entity_id
_entity_poly.type
_entity_poly.pdbx_seq_one_letter_code
_entity_poly.pdbx_strand_id
1 'polypeptide(L)'
;MNLQQKLIVLAAVAGLGSASPAFAQVANSTPGNLVVNGSMDFVDASGNPSGQGGDHAAGDPSAQLTGWTFLNTGSTAEYWVSFQGQASADGGSYLGVQDLDAFLPRVNVQGVMQTISGLTVGDTYSLSFWSMSNHDGHGFLQDWQVSFGGQTATGQQTTPNADDFSGTWVQSTMSFTASSTSQALTFLAQYLPGSVPEMLNLDGVVLKDVTVTSTVPEPSSWAMLLAALGGALAVARLRRPR
;
A
#
# COMPACT_ATOMS: atom_id res chain seq x y z
N MET A 1 -11.06 -43.04 -64.41
CA MET A 1 -10.52 -44.15 -63.59
C MET A 1 -9.31 -43.59 -62.85
N ASN A 2 -9.40 -43.51 -61.53
CA ASN A 2 -8.61 -42.66 -60.63
C ASN A 2 -7.27 -43.28 -60.19
N LEU A 3 -6.23 -42.46 -60.08
CA LEU A 3 -5.09 -42.58 -59.16
C LEU A 3 -4.48 -41.18 -58.99
N GLN A 4 -3.89 -40.70 -57.90
CA GLN A 4 -3.90 -40.99 -56.47
C GLN A 4 -3.27 -39.75 -55.81
N GLN A 5 -3.79 -39.39 -54.64
CA GLN A 5 -3.22 -38.56 -53.57
C GLN A 5 -1.71 -38.23 -53.64
N LYS A 6 -1.36 -36.97 -53.33
CA LYS A 6 -0.44 -36.65 -52.22
C LYS A 6 -0.53 -35.18 -51.82
N LEU A 7 -0.97 -35.01 -50.58
CA LEU A 7 -1.05 -33.82 -49.75
C LEU A 7 0.38 -33.39 -49.38
N ILE A 8 0.76 -32.12 -49.58
CA ILE A 8 1.93 -31.54 -48.90
C ILE A 8 1.42 -30.44 -47.98
N VAL A 9 1.42 -30.76 -46.69
CA VAL A 9 1.16 -29.87 -45.56
C VAL A 9 2.39 -28.99 -45.39
N LEU A 10 2.22 -27.67 -45.49
CA LEU A 10 3.24 -26.71 -45.09
C LEU A 10 2.92 -26.28 -43.65
N ALA A 11 3.54 -26.96 -42.68
CA ALA A 11 3.53 -26.55 -41.28
C ALA A 11 4.62 -25.51 -41.07
N ALA A 12 4.24 -24.26 -40.82
CA ALA A 12 5.15 -23.25 -40.32
C ALA A 12 5.29 -23.43 -38.79
N VAL A 13 6.38 -24.09 -38.39
CA VAL A 13 6.89 -24.07 -37.01
C VAL A 13 7.78 -22.85 -36.91
N ALA A 14 7.40 -21.87 -36.09
CA ALA A 14 8.27 -20.77 -35.70
C ALA A 14 8.07 -20.45 -34.22
N GLY A 15 9.07 -20.83 -33.41
CA GLY A 15 9.47 -20.11 -32.20
C GLY A 15 8.51 -20.13 -31.01
N LEU A 16 8.51 -21.23 -30.26
CA LEU A 16 8.24 -21.19 -28.82
C LEU A 16 9.40 -20.45 -28.15
N GLY A 17 9.36 -19.12 -28.17
CA GLY A 17 10.06 -18.29 -27.20
C GLY A 17 9.27 -18.35 -25.90
N SER A 18 9.82 -18.99 -24.89
CA SER A 18 9.30 -18.97 -23.53
C SER A 18 9.32 -17.53 -23.01
N ALA A 19 8.24 -16.80 -23.24
CA ALA A 19 7.89 -15.65 -22.44
C ALA A 19 7.51 -16.20 -21.07
N SER A 20 8.46 -16.26 -20.15
CA SER A 20 8.15 -16.31 -18.72
C SER A 20 7.14 -15.18 -18.48
N PRO A 21 6.01 -15.43 -17.79
CA PRO A 21 5.18 -14.33 -17.36
C PRO A 21 6.05 -13.48 -16.44
N ALA A 22 6.44 -12.30 -16.91
CA ALA A 22 6.79 -11.23 -16.02
C ALA A 22 5.52 -11.01 -15.21
N PHE A 23 5.53 -11.47 -13.96
CA PHE A 23 4.61 -10.94 -12.98
C PHE A 23 4.97 -9.46 -12.91
N ALA A 24 4.24 -8.64 -13.67
CA ALA A 24 4.15 -7.23 -13.38
C ALA A 24 3.67 -7.18 -11.94
N GLN A 25 4.58 -6.85 -11.03
CA GLN A 25 4.26 -6.57 -9.64
C GLN A 25 3.16 -5.51 -9.71
N VAL A 26 1.95 -5.93 -9.35
CA VAL A 26 0.85 -5.00 -9.16
C VAL A 26 1.33 -4.14 -8.00
N ALA A 27 1.89 -2.96 -8.31
CA ALA A 27 1.81 -1.87 -7.37
C ALA A 27 0.33 -1.80 -7.03
N ASN A 28 -0.03 -2.17 -5.80
CA ASN A 28 -1.41 -2.12 -5.34
C ASN A 28 -1.78 -0.65 -5.10
N SER A 29 -1.62 0.19 -6.13
CA SER A 29 -2.19 1.51 -6.19
C SER A 29 -3.69 1.30 -6.32
N THR A 30 -4.36 1.13 -5.19
CA THR A 30 -5.81 1.35 -5.16
C THR A 30 -6.03 2.71 -5.82
N PRO A 31 -6.86 2.84 -6.87
CA PRO A 31 -7.06 4.11 -7.55
C PRO A 31 -7.31 5.23 -6.54
N GLY A 32 -6.51 6.28 -6.59
CA GLY A 32 -6.55 7.40 -5.66
C GLY A 32 -5.69 7.29 -4.39
N ASN A 33 -4.93 6.20 -4.18
CA ASN A 33 -3.91 6.20 -3.13
C ASN A 33 -2.75 7.13 -3.52
N LEU A 34 -2.49 8.14 -2.70
CA LEU A 34 -1.41 9.10 -2.89
C LEU A 34 -0.07 8.60 -2.36
N VAL A 35 -0.08 7.52 -1.58
CA VAL A 35 1.13 6.91 -1.02
C VAL A 35 1.75 5.99 -2.06
N VAL A 36 3.04 6.17 -2.30
CA VAL A 36 3.86 5.25 -3.09
C VAL A 36 4.33 4.12 -2.18
N ASN A 37 4.28 2.88 -2.67
CA ASN A 37 4.68 1.69 -1.90
C ASN A 37 3.99 1.63 -0.52
N GLY A 38 2.66 1.80 -0.52
CA GLY A 38 1.84 1.72 0.69
C GLY A 38 1.88 0.35 1.36
N SER A 39 2.09 -0.71 0.57
CA SER A 39 2.27 -2.08 1.04
C SER A 39 3.57 -2.32 1.80
N MET A 40 4.47 -1.34 1.87
CA MET A 40 5.76 -1.50 2.54
C MET A 40 6.63 -2.63 1.95
N ASP A 41 6.52 -2.84 0.64
CA ASP A 41 7.28 -3.86 -0.06
C ASP A 41 8.76 -3.49 -0.17
N PHE A 42 9.62 -4.41 0.26
CA PHE A 42 11.06 -4.33 0.07
C PHE A 42 11.45 -5.05 -1.22
N VAL A 43 12.22 -4.36 -2.06
CA VAL A 43 12.70 -4.87 -3.35
C VAL A 43 14.22 -4.80 -3.46
N ASP A 44 14.81 -5.71 -4.24
CA ASP A 44 16.23 -5.64 -4.58
C ASP A 44 16.54 -4.46 -5.53
N ALA A 45 17.82 -4.23 -5.83
CA ALA A 45 18.25 -3.17 -6.76
C ALA A 45 17.71 -3.31 -8.20
N SER A 46 17.18 -4.49 -8.56
CA SER A 46 16.51 -4.73 -9.84
C SER A 46 14.99 -4.52 -9.78
N GLY A 47 14.45 -4.21 -8.60
CA GLY A 47 13.03 -4.03 -8.33
C GLY A 47 12.26 -5.34 -8.12
N ASN A 48 12.94 -6.48 -7.93
CA ASN A 48 12.26 -7.73 -7.62
C ASN A 48 11.91 -7.80 -6.12
N PRO A 49 10.80 -8.44 -5.73
CA PRO A 49 10.51 -8.70 -4.33
C PRO A 49 11.67 -9.38 -3.63
N SER A 50 12.06 -8.83 -2.48
CA SER A 50 13.08 -9.45 -1.65
C SER A 50 12.55 -10.76 -1.03
N GLY A 51 13.28 -11.86 -1.23
CA GLY A 51 12.78 -13.20 -0.96
C GLY A 51 12.89 -13.68 0.51
N GLN A 52 13.52 -12.90 1.40
CA GLN A 52 13.73 -13.25 2.80
C GLN A 52 13.62 -11.99 3.67
N GLY A 53 13.05 -12.10 4.87
CA GLY A 53 13.07 -11.03 5.86
C GLY A 53 14.39 -10.97 6.63
N GLY A 54 14.69 -9.82 7.24
CA GLY A 54 15.91 -9.58 8.00
C GLY A 54 16.22 -8.09 8.21
N ASP A 55 17.41 -7.81 8.73
CA ASP A 55 17.93 -6.46 9.00
C ASP A 55 18.56 -5.83 7.76
N HIS A 56 18.06 -4.66 7.35
CA HIS A 56 18.55 -3.97 6.15
C HIS A 56 18.69 -2.46 6.36
N ALA A 57 19.87 -1.94 6.02
CA ALA A 57 20.18 -0.51 6.15
C ALA A 57 19.52 0.32 5.04
N ALA A 58 19.36 1.62 5.29
CA ALA A 58 18.99 2.56 4.23
C ALA A 58 19.94 2.44 3.03
N GLY A 59 19.40 2.12 1.86
CA GLY A 59 20.17 2.02 0.62
C GLY A 59 20.89 0.69 0.40
N ASP A 60 20.61 -0.35 1.21
CA ASP A 60 21.07 -1.71 0.94
C ASP A 60 20.56 -2.18 -0.43
N PRO A 61 21.43 -2.54 -1.39
CA PRO A 61 20.99 -2.97 -2.73
C PRO A 61 20.27 -4.32 -2.75
N SER A 62 20.33 -5.10 -1.66
CA SER A 62 19.63 -6.38 -1.55
C SER A 62 18.18 -6.24 -1.10
N ALA A 63 17.83 -5.14 -0.42
CA ALA A 63 16.47 -4.84 -0.01
C ALA A 63 16.28 -3.34 0.29
N GLN A 64 15.38 -2.70 -0.47
CA GLN A 64 15.09 -1.28 -0.38
C GLN A 64 13.60 -1.04 -0.18
N LEU A 65 13.25 -0.26 0.84
CA LEU A 65 11.92 0.30 0.99
C LEU A 65 11.75 1.51 0.06
N THR A 66 11.32 1.25 -1.17
CA THR A 66 11.18 2.31 -2.18
C THR A 66 10.10 3.32 -1.80
N GLY A 67 10.32 4.60 -2.12
CA GLY A 67 9.36 5.68 -1.86
C GLY A 67 9.33 6.19 -0.42
N TRP A 68 10.04 5.56 0.52
CA TRP A 68 10.11 5.97 1.92
C TRP A 68 11.53 6.34 2.31
N THR A 69 11.65 7.15 3.35
CA THR A 69 12.91 7.50 4.01
C THR A 69 12.84 7.11 5.47
N PHE A 70 13.84 6.38 5.96
CA PHE A 70 13.98 6.09 7.39
C PHE A 70 14.25 7.37 8.18
N LEU A 71 13.61 7.52 9.34
CA LEU A 71 13.83 8.68 10.20
C LEU A 71 15.24 8.67 10.81
N ASN A 72 15.78 7.49 11.09
CA ASN A 72 17.18 7.28 11.44
C ASN A 72 17.89 6.46 10.36
N THR A 73 18.59 7.13 9.45
CA THR A 73 19.33 6.50 8.34
C THR A 73 20.66 5.86 8.76
N GLY A 74 21.10 6.05 10.01
CA GLY A 74 22.30 5.43 10.57
C GLY A 74 22.08 4.02 11.11
N SER A 75 20.91 3.42 10.87
CA SER A 75 20.50 2.11 11.39
C SER A 75 19.89 1.23 10.30
N THR A 76 19.67 -0.04 10.64
CA THR A 76 18.91 -1.02 9.86
C THR A 76 17.41 -0.94 10.20
N ALA A 77 16.54 -1.16 9.23
CA ALA A 77 15.14 -1.53 9.44
C ALA A 77 15.02 -3.05 9.37
N GLU A 78 13.97 -3.60 9.96
CA GLU A 78 13.57 -4.97 9.70
C GLU A 78 12.44 -5.00 8.68
N TYR A 79 12.36 -6.06 7.88
CA TYR A 79 11.15 -6.35 7.13
C TYR A 79 10.91 -7.85 7.04
N TRP A 80 9.65 -8.20 6.83
CA TRP A 80 9.23 -9.59 6.79
C TRP A 80 8.10 -9.78 5.79
N VAL A 81 8.17 -10.85 4.99
CA VAL A 81 7.00 -11.35 4.22
C VAL A 81 6.05 -12.09 5.17
N SER A 82 6.65 -12.86 6.07
CA SER A 82 6.00 -13.46 7.23
C SER A 82 7.03 -13.66 8.33
N PHE A 83 6.65 -13.35 9.56
CA PHE A 83 7.42 -13.63 10.76
C PHE A 83 6.57 -14.51 11.67
N GLN A 84 7.06 -15.71 11.98
CA GLN A 84 6.40 -16.66 12.88
C GLN A 84 4.92 -16.94 12.53
N GLY A 85 4.64 -17.06 11.23
CA GLY A 85 3.29 -17.34 10.72
C GLY A 85 2.39 -16.11 10.60
N GLN A 86 2.85 -14.93 11.01
CA GLN A 86 2.16 -13.65 10.80
C GLN A 86 2.58 -13.10 9.44
N ALA A 87 1.77 -13.36 8.42
CA ALA A 87 1.95 -12.80 7.09
C ALA A 87 1.59 -11.30 7.07
N SER A 88 2.10 -10.59 6.06
CA SER A 88 1.65 -9.24 5.71
C SER A 88 0.12 -9.15 5.67
N ALA A 89 -0.45 -8.07 6.20
CA ALA A 89 -1.88 -7.81 6.22
C ALA A 89 -2.41 -7.42 4.83
N ASP A 90 -1.56 -6.80 4.02
CA ASP A 90 -1.87 -6.32 2.68
C ASP A 90 -1.34 -7.26 1.57
N GLY A 91 -0.39 -8.14 1.92
CA GLY A 91 0.37 -8.98 0.99
C GLY A 91 1.82 -8.51 0.87
N GLY A 92 2.69 -9.32 0.25
CA GLY A 92 4.11 -8.93 0.11
C GLY A 92 4.84 -8.88 1.45
N SER A 93 5.62 -7.82 1.70
CA SER A 93 6.38 -7.62 2.95
C SER A 93 5.90 -6.43 3.78
N TYR A 94 6.15 -6.43 5.07
CA TYR A 94 5.89 -5.30 5.96
C TYR A 94 7.16 -4.80 6.65
N LEU A 95 7.14 -3.53 7.07
CA LEU A 95 8.22 -2.91 7.84
C LEU A 95 8.09 -3.27 9.32
N GLY A 96 9.21 -3.61 9.96
CA GLY A 96 9.37 -3.77 11.40
C GLY A 96 10.34 -2.74 11.99
N VAL A 97 9.97 -2.14 13.11
CA VAL A 97 10.83 -1.26 13.91
C VAL A 97 11.23 -1.98 15.20
N GLN A 98 12.42 -2.59 15.17
CA GLN A 98 13.08 -3.26 16.29
C GLN A 98 14.61 -3.26 16.10
N ASP A 99 15.39 -3.28 17.18
CA ASP A 99 16.83 -3.61 17.15
C ASP A 99 17.04 -4.93 17.91
N LEU A 100 17.04 -6.05 17.18
CA LEU A 100 17.13 -7.41 17.72
C LEU A 100 18.49 -7.74 18.37
N ASP A 101 19.55 -7.00 18.09
CA ASP A 101 20.92 -7.41 18.44
C ASP A 101 21.29 -7.19 19.92
N ALA A 102 20.50 -6.41 20.68
CA ALA A 102 20.84 -6.09 22.07
C ALA A 102 19.68 -6.10 23.08
N PHE A 103 18.42 -6.28 22.66
CA PHE A 103 17.23 -6.09 23.53
C PHE A 103 17.26 -4.76 24.32
N LEU A 104 17.98 -3.76 23.79
CA LEU A 104 18.08 -2.43 24.36
C LEU A 104 17.01 -1.54 23.69
N PRO A 105 16.62 -0.41 24.32
CA PRO A 105 15.71 0.60 23.76
C PRO A 105 16.27 1.38 22.56
N ARG A 106 16.93 0.69 21.63
CA ARG A 106 17.35 1.23 20.35
C ARG A 106 16.21 1.01 19.38
N VAL A 107 15.49 2.09 19.14
CA VAL A 107 14.58 2.17 18.02
C VAL A 107 15.46 2.33 16.79
N ASN A 108 15.56 1.27 15.99
CA ASN A 108 16.48 1.13 14.86
C ASN A 108 16.35 2.33 13.88
N VAL A 109 15.34 2.33 13.02
CA VAL A 109 15.01 3.42 12.09
C VAL A 109 14.08 4.46 12.68
N GLN A 110 13.53 4.26 13.89
CA GLN A 110 12.50 5.10 14.54
C GLN A 110 11.15 5.18 13.83
N GLY A 111 11.14 4.97 12.52
CA GLY A 111 9.96 5.02 11.67
C GLY A 111 10.33 5.45 10.27
N VAL A 112 9.33 5.86 9.51
CA VAL A 112 9.44 6.20 8.08
C VAL A 112 8.71 7.48 7.73
N MET A 113 9.18 8.14 6.69
CA MET A 113 8.56 9.33 6.13
C MET A 113 8.49 9.27 4.60
N GLN A 114 7.41 9.79 4.05
CA GLN A 114 7.24 10.03 2.63
C GLN A 114 6.72 11.45 2.40
N THR A 115 7.26 12.13 1.40
CA THR A 115 6.69 13.42 0.95
C THR A 115 5.55 13.14 -0.02
N ILE A 116 4.34 13.50 0.37
CA ILE A 116 3.14 13.41 -0.48
C ILE A 116 3.01 14.71 -1.27
N SER A 117 2.75 14.62 -2.56
CA SER A 117 2.59 15.77 -3.47
C SER A 117 1.26 15.69 -4.23
N GLY A 118 0.85 16.80 -4.84
CA GLY A 118 -0.40 16.86 -5.60
C GLY A 118 -1.64 17.02 -4.73
N LEU A 119 -1.47 17.54 -3.51
CA LEU A 119 -2.56 17.81 -2.58
C LEU A 119 -3.29 19.10 -2.97
N THR A 120 -4.58 19.14 -2.68
CA THR A 120 -5.38 20.37 -2.75
C THR A 120 -5.49 20.97 -1.35
N VAL A 121 -5.06 22.22 -1.18
CA VAL A 121 -5.14 22.90 0.12
C VAL A 121 -6.60 23.06 0.53
N GLY A 122 -6.93 22.65 1.75
CA GLY A 122 -8.29 22.65 2.30
C GLY A 122 -9.04 21.32 2.15
N ASP A 123 -8.57 20.43 1.27
CA ASP A 123 -9.18 19.12 1.09
C ASP A 123 -8.83 18.19 2.27
N THR A 124 -9.75 17.29 2.60
CA THR A 124 -9.60 16.29 3.65
C THR A 124 -9.17 14.96 3.05
N TYR A 125 -8.13 14.39 3.62
CA TYR A 125 -7.54 13.13 3.23
C TYR A 125 -7.75 12.10 4.32
N SER A 126 -8.25 10.92 3.95
CA SER A 126 -8.38 9.77 4.85
C SER A 126 -7.13 8.90 4.72
N LEU A 127 -6.44 8.69 5.83
CA LEU A 127 -5.34 7.76 5.98
C LEU A 127 -5.84 6.47 6.65
N SER A 128 -5.46 5.31 6.13
CA SER A 128 -5.57 4.02 6.80
C SER A 128 -4.27 3.23 6.70
N PHE A 129 -3.98 2.41 7.71
CA PHE A 129 -2.82 1.52 7.74
C PHE A 129 -3.02 0.39 8.73
N TRP A 130 -2.26 -0.69 8.57
CA TRP A 130 -2.19 -1.80 9.49
C TRP A 130 -1.00 -1.67 10.44
N SER A 131 -1.21 -2.04 11.70
CA SER A 131 -0.20 -2.10 12.74
C SER A 131 -0.26 -3.44 13.44
N MET A 132 0.89 -3.96 13.86
CA MET A 132 0.97 -5.16 14.70
C MET A 132 2.18 -5.03 15.61
N SER A 133 2.01 -5.35 16.89
CA SER A 133 3.13 -5.63 17.78
C SER A 133 3.29 -7.13 17.89
N ASN A 134 4.51 -7.60 17.78
CA ASN A 134 4.92 -8.98 18.04
C ASN A 134 6.35 -8.96 18.61
N HIS A 135 6.85 -10.13 19.02
CA HIS A 135 8.11 -10.33 19.77
C HIS A 135 7.91 -10.43 21.30
N ASP A 136 8.72 -11.28 21.96
CA ASP A 136 8.89 -11.63 23.40
C ASP A 136 7.69 -11.68 24.37
N GLY A 137 6.47 -11.40 23.92
CA GLY A 137 5.20 -11.60 24.64
C GLY A 137 5.07 -10.87 25.97
N HIS A 138 5.89 -9.85 26.24
CA HIS A 138 5.85 -9.12 27.51
C HIS A 138 4.61 -8.21 27.66
N GLY A 139 3.74 -8.16 26.66
CA GLY A 139 2.42 -7.52 26.74
C GLY A 139 2.46 -5.99 26.77
N PHE A 140 3.52 -5.41 26.18
CA PHE A 140 3.73 -3.97 26.19
C PHE A 140 2.97 -3.26 25.08
N LEU A 141 2.41 -2.11 25.42
CA LEU A 141 1.66 -1.28 24.49
C LEU A 141 2.60 -0.44 23.63
N GLN A 142 2.30 -0.41 22.33
CA GLN A 142 3.00 0.36 21.32
C GLN A 142 1.97 0.95 20.36
N ASP A 143 2.31 2.07 19.72
CA ASP A 143 1.49 2.66 18.68
C ASP A 143 2.33 3.47 17.70
N TRP A 144 1.70 3.83 16.59
CA TRP A 144 2.27 4.76 15.62
C TRP A 144 1.75 6.17 15.88
N GLN A 145 2.66 7.10 16.16
CA GLN A 145 2.36 8.51 16.01
C GLN A 145 2.51 8.87 14.53
N VAL A 146 1.40 9.34 13.95
CA VAL A 146 1.35 9.73 12.56
C VAL A 146 1.25 11.24 12.46
N SER A 147 2.13 11.84 11.68
CA SER A 147 2.03 13.26 11.34
C SER A 147 1.85 13.47 9.84
N PHE A 148 1.03 14.46 9.48
CA PHE A 148 0.80 14.87 8.11
C PHE A 148 0.85 16.40 8.02
N GLY A 149 1.97 16.93 7.52
CA GLY A 149 2.28 18.35 7.63
C GLY A 149 2.37 18.77 9.11
N GLY A 150 1.54 19.73 9.53
CA GLY A 150 1.49 20.20 10.93
C GLY A 150 0.49 19.47 11.84
N GLN A 151 -0.23 18.47 11.33
CA GLN A 151 -1.21 17.70 12.11
C GLN A 151 -0.60 16.40 12.62
N THR A 152 -1.07 15.93 13.78
CA THR A 152 -0.62 14.68 14.40
C THR A 152 -1.83 13.91 14.92
N ALA A 153 -1.80 12.59 14.76
CA ALA A 153 -2.75 11.65 15.33
C ALA A 153 -2.00 10.39 15.79
N THR A 154 -2.63 9.62 16.68
CA THR A 154 -2.08 8.34 17.14
C THR A 154 -2.92 7.20 16.59
N GLY A 155 -2.27 6.16 16.09
CA GLY A 155 -2.91 4.93 15.65
C GLY A 155 -3.54 4.13 16.79
N GLN A 156 -4.21 3.05 16.43
CA GLN A 156 -4.66 2.05 17.40
C GLN A 156 -3.44 1.44 18.10
N GLN A 157 -3.56 1.27 19.41
CA GLN A 157 -2.53 0.61 20.20
C GLN A 157 -2.47 -0.88 19.88
N THR A 158 -1.26 -1.40 19.83
CA THR A 158 -0.96 -2.82 19.67
C THR A 158 -0.19 -3.35 20.87
N THR A 159 -0.33 -4.65 21.10
CA THR A 159 0.44 -5.42 22.08
C THR A 159 0.78 -6.76 21.44
N PRO A 160 1.97 -7.33 21.70
CA PRO A 160 2.21 -8.72 21.35
C PRO A 160 1.21 -9.62 22.06
N ASN A 161 0.91 -10.76 21.44
CA ASN A 161 0.11 -11.81 22.05
C ASN A 161 0.92 -12.51 23.16
N ALA A 162 0.22 -13.13 24.11
CA ALA A 162 0.83 -13.78 25.27
C ALA A 162 1.50 -15.13 24.99
N ASP A 163 1.48 -15.60 23.74
CA ASP A 163 2.12 -16.85 23.30
C ASP A 163 3.58 -16.66 22.87
N ASP A 164 4.13 -15.46 23.10
CA ASP A 164 5.44 -14.99 22.69
C ASP A 164 5.58 -15.01 21.15
N PHE A 165 5.99 -13.88 20.57
CA PHE A 165 6.26 -13.70 19.13
C PHE A 165 5.09 -13.59 18.15
N SER A 166 3.86 -13.88 18.54
CA SER A 166 2.70 -13.62 17.67
C SER A 166 2.08 -12.26 17.96
N GLY A 167 1.32 -11.74 17.00
CA GLY A 167 0.66 -10.45 17.08
C GLY A 167 -0.68 -10.48 16.35
N THR A 168 -1.47 -9.42 16.52
CA THR A 168 -2.71 -9.23 15.78
C THR A 168 -2.63 -7.94 14.99
N TRP A 169 -2.86 -8.01 13.68
CA TRP A 169 -3.00 -6.82 12.84
C TRP A 169 -4.24 -6.03 13.23
N VAL A 170 -4.05 -4.75 13.52
CA VAL A 170 -5.12 -3.79 13.78
C VAL A 170 -5.07 -2.68 12.74
N GLN A 171 -6.23 -2.32 12.20
CA GLN A 171 -6.32 -1.22 11.24
C GLN A 171 -6.59 0.10 11.95
N SER A 172 -5.79 1.11 11.64
CA SER A 172 -6.03 2.48 12.05
C SER A 172 -6.64 3.26 10.89
N THR A 173 -7.54 4.20 11.19
CA THR A 173 -8.04 5.17 10.22
C THR A 173 -8.11 6.55 10.87
N MET A 174 -7.63 7.57 10.15
CA MET A 174 -7.58 8.96 10.61
C MET A 174 -7.76 9.91 9.43
N SER A 175 -8.09 11.17 9.72
CA SER A 175 -8.30 12.19 8.69
C SER A 175 -7.43 13.40 8.93
N PHE A 176 -6.91 13.97 7.84
CA PHE A 176 -6.07 15.16 7.87
C PHE A 176 -6.53 16.15 6.80
N THR A 177 -6.43 17.44 7.09
CA THR A 177 -6.68 18.49 6.08
C THR A 177 -5.36 18.96 5.48
N ALA A 178 -5.23 19.03 4.15
CA ALA A 178 -4.02 19.56 3.55
C ALA A 178 -3.90 21.08 3.76
N SER A 179 -2.74 21.52 4.25
CA SER A 179 -2.35 22.93 4.42
C SER A 179 -1.36 23.41 3.35
N SER A 180 -0.82 22.49 2.56
CA SER A 180 0.12 22.71 1.45
C SER A 180 -0.17 21.72 0.33
N THR A 181 0.26 22.03 -0.90
CA THR A 181 0.18 21.11 -2.05
C THR A 181 1.16 19.94 -1.97
N SER A 182 2.09 20.02 -1.03
CA SER A 182 3.00 18.93 -0.66
C SER A 182 3.25 18.93 0.85
N GLN A 183 3.20 17.74 1.47
CA GLN A 183 3.37 17.56 2.92
C GLN A 183 4.10 16.24 3.23
N ALA A 184 4.89 16.24 4.30
CA ALA A 184 5.46 15.01 4.84
C ALA A 184 4.37 14.20 5.57
N LEU A 185 4.23 12.92 5.19
CA LEU A 185 3.55 11.89 5.95
C LEU A 185 4.60 11.10 6.72
N THR A 186 4.55 11.15 8.05
CA THR A 186 5.53 10.50 8.92
C THR A 186 4.86 9.52 9.86
N PHE A 187 5.44 8.34 10.00
CA PHE A 187 5.12 7.34 11.00
C PHE A 187 6.29 7.26 11.97
N LEU A 188 6.05 7.59 13.24
CA LEU A 188 7.02 7.49 14.32
C LEU A 188 6.56 6.41 15.30
N ALA A 189 7.39 5.41 15.55
CA ALA A 189 7.10 4.36 16.51
C ALA A 189 7.09 4.93 17.94
N GLN A 190 6.03 4.68 18.70
CA GLN A 190 5.95 5.03 20.11
C GLN A 190 5.90 3.78 20.97
N TYR A 191 6.69 3.82 22.04
CA TYR A 191 6.76 2.78 23.06
C TYR A 191 6.31 3.42 24.36
N LEU A 192 5.21 2.93 24.93
CA LEU A 192 4.61 3.53 26.12
C LEU A 192 5.47 3.29 27.37
N PRO A 193 5.31 4.10 28.44
CA PRO A 193 6.12 3.95 29.64
C PRO A 193 6.09 2.53 30.22
N GLY A 194 7.28 1.97 30.43
CA GLY A 194 7.45 0.59 30.92
C GLY A 194 7.62 -0.44 29.80
N SER A 195 7.40 -0.06 28.54
CA SER A 195 7.60 -0.95 27.40
C SER A 195 9.08 -1.29 27.19
N VAL A 196 9.38 -2.59 27.05
CA VAL A 196 10.58 -3.05 26.35
C VAL A 196 10.26 -2.97 24.84
N PRO A 197 11.20 -2.58 23.96
CA PRO A 197 10.91 -2.51 22.53
C PRO A 197 10.65 -3.91 21.97
N GLU A 198 9.38 -4.20 21.73
CA GLU A 198 8.92 -5.23 20.81
C GLU A 198 8.98 -4.71 19.37
N MET A 199 8.83 -5.60 18.40
CA MET A 199 8.72 -5.20 17.01
C MET A 199 7.36 -4.57 16.75
N LEU A 200 7.39 -3.27 16.40
CA LEU A 200 6.20 -2.55 15.91
C LEU A 200 6.22 -2.56 14.39
N ASN A 201 5.18 -3.15 13.80
CA ASN A 201 5.08 -3.38 12.38
C ASN A 201 4.14 -2.38 11.71
N LEU A 202 4.42 -2.04 10.45
CA LEU A 202 3.63 -1.14 9.62
C LEU A 202 3.41 -1.74 8.23
N ASP A 203 2.18 -1.68 7.76
CA ASP A 203 1.77 -2.25 6.48
C ASP A 203 0.52 -1.53 5.91
N GLY A 204 0.27 -1.69 4.60
CA GLY A 204 -0.97 -1.31 3.92
C GLY A 204 -1.39 0.15 4.08
N VAL A 205 -0.44 1.07 3.94
CA VAL A 205 -0.66 2.52 4.05
C VAL A 205 -1.39 3.07 2.83
N VAL A 206 -2.56 3.65 3.09
CA VAL A 206 -3.43 4.24 2.06
C VAL A 206 -3.83 5.64 2.48
N LEU A 207 -3.52 6.64 1.66
CA LEU A 207 -3.98 8.02 1.81
C LEU A 207 -4.82 8.41 0.60
N LYS A 208 -6.08 8.77 0.81
CA LYS A 208 -7.02 9.14 -0.26
C LYS A 208 -7.66 10.48 0.03
N ASP A 209 -7.86 11.28 -1.02
CA ASP A 209 -8.75 12.42 -0.94
C ASP A 209 -10.19 11.93 -0.72
N VAL A 210 -10.86 12.43 0.32
CA VAL A 210 -12.25 12.12 0.64
C VAL A 210 -13.15 13.35 0.57
N THR A 211 -12.62 14.45 0.06
CA THR A 211 -13.39 15.67 -0.15
C THR A 211 -14.43 15.40 -1.23
N VAL A 212 -15.69 15.43 -0.82
CA VAL A 212 -16.80 15.33 -1.78
C VAL A 212 -16.85 16.63 -2.56
N THR A 213 -16.16 16.69 -3.70
CA THR A 213 -16.52 17.66 -4.73
C THR A 213 -17.90 17.25 -5.20
N SER A 214 -18.94 18.03 -4.88
CA SER A 214 -20.26 17.79 -5.43
C SER A 214 -20.14 17.82 -6.96
N THR A 215 -20.16 16.65 -7.60
CA THR A 215 -20.33 16.59 -9.05
C THR A 215 -21.79 16.93 -9.32
N VAL A 216 -22.10 18.23 -9.28
CA VAL A 216 -23.30 18.76 -9.91
C VAL A 216 -23.24 18.25 -11.36
N PRO A 217 -24.21 17.44 -11.83
CA PRO A 217 -24.17 16.93 -13.19
C PRO A 217 -24.01 18.10 -14.13
N GLU A 218 -22.96 18.06 -14.96
CA GLU A 218 -22.71 19.14 -15.92
C GLU A 218 -23.96 19.35 -16.78
N PRO A 219 -24.26 20.58 -17.23
CA PRO A 219 -25.44 20.86 -18.07
C PRO A 219 -25.55 19.94 -19.30
N SER A 220 -24.43 19.42 -19.79
CA SER A 220 -24.34 18.43 -20.87
C SER A 220 -24.99 17.08 -20.52
N SER A 221 -24.93 16.63 -19.27
CA SER A 221 -25.57 15.39 -18.80
C SER A 221 -27.10 15.51 -18.84
N TRP A 222 -27.63 16.69 -18.50
CA TRP A 222 -29.04 17.02 -18.68
C TRP A 222 -29.43 17.10 -20.16
N ALA A 223 -28.58 17.71 -20.99
CA ALA A 223 -28.82 17.77 -22.42
C ALA A 223 -28.87 16.37 -23.06
N MET A 224 -27.97 15.47 -22.67
CA MET A 224 -27.95 14.08 -23.17
C MET A 224 -29.14 13.25 -22.67
N LEU A 225 -29.53 13.41 -21.40
CA LEU A 225 -30.73 12.78 -20.85
C LEU A 225 -31.99 13.26 -21.58
N LEU A 226 -32.15 14.57 -21.74
CA LEU A 226 -33.27 15.17 -22.46
C LEU A 226 -33.28 14.79 -23.94
N ALA A 227 -32.12 14.72 -24.59
CA ALA A 227 -32.00 14.25 -25.97
C ALA A 227 -32.39 12.77 -26.11
N ALA A 228 -31.97 11.91 -25.18
CA ALA A 228 -32.33 10.50 -25.18
C ALA A 228 -33.84 10.28 -24.96
N LEU A 229 -34.42 10.97 -23.97
CA LEU A 229 -35.87 10.93 -23.71
C LEU A 229 -36.67 11.52 -24.88
N GLY A 230 -36.24 12.66 -25.43
CA GLY A 230 -36.86 13.28 -26.58
C GLY A 230 -36.82 12.39 -27.82
N GLY A 231 -35.68 11.75 -28.08
CA GLY A 231 -35.51 10.78 -29.17
C GLY A 231 -36.41 9.56 -29.02
N ALA A 232 -36.49 8.99 -27.82
CA ALA A 232 -37.36 7.84 -27.55
C ALA A 232 -38.86 8.18 -27.76
N LEU A 233 -39.31 9.34 -27.29
CA LEU A 233 -40.68 9.82 -27.48
C LEU A 233 -41.00 10.11 -28.96
N ALA A 234 -40.05 10.66 -29.72
CA ALA A 234 -40.21 10.90 -31.14
C ALA A 234 -40.37 9.58 -31.92
N VAL A 235 -39.53 8.58 -31.63
CA VAL A 235 -39.63 7.24 -32.25
C VAL A 235 -40.95 6.56 -31.88
N ALA A 236 -41.40 6.67 -30.64
CA ALA A 236 -42.68 6.10 -30.20
C ALA A 236 -43.88 6.73 -30.91
N ARG A 237 -43.84 8.04 -31.22
CA ARG A 237 -44.89 8.71 -32.01
C ARG A 237 -44.90 8.27 -33.47
N LEU A 238 -43.72 8.05 -34.07
CA LEU A 238 -43.59 7.62 -35.47
C LEU A 238 -44.01 6.15 -35.68
N ARG A 239 -44.05 5.34 -34.62
CA ARG A 239 -44.42 3.92 -34.68
C ARG A 239 -45.91 3.64 -34.39
N ARG A 240 -46.75 4.66 -34.20
CA ARG A 240 -48.20 4.44 -34.08
C ARG A 240 -48.77 4.03 -35.46
N PRO A 241 -49.28 2.80 -35.62
CA PRO A 241 -50.00 2.42 -36.84
C PRO A 241 -51.27 3.27 -36.93
N ARG A 242 -51.61 3.74 -38.13
CA ARG A 242 -52.94 4.31 -38.42
C ARG A 242 -54.00 3.22 -38.36
#